data_AF-A0A7X8Q2T9-F1
#
_entry.id   AF-A0A7X8Q2T9-F1
#
_cell.length_a   1.000
_cell.length_b   1.000
_cell.length_c   1.000
_cell.angle_alpha   90.00
_cell.angle_beta   90.00
_cell.angle_gamma   90.00
#
_symmetry.space_group_name_H-M   'P 1'
#
loop_
_entity.id
_entity.type
_entity.pdbx_description
1 polymer ?
#
loop_
_entity_poly.entity_id
_entity_poly.type
_entity_poly.pdbx_seq_one_letter_code
_entity_poly.pdbx_strand_id
1 'polypeptide(L)'
;MFEQLSMANLFTRDYHSVSVLMEQIGVALGIFLVFLFLQRFLAKKIIQILAKLTQKTSTAFDDQLIQAFERPLQLFFVVLGAYLALNYLPLNQGYNLLVLKLFRSAVVILITYGFYNLAGYY
;
A
#
# COMPACT_ATOMS: atom_id res chain seq x y z
N MET A 1 -4.40 -11.62 -49.44
CA MET A 1 -5.71 -11.37 -48.80
C MET A 1 -5.81 -11.97 -47.40
N PHE A 2 -5.54 -13.26 -47.19
CA PHE A 2 -5.53 -13.89 -45.86
C PHE A 2 -4.47 -13.31 -44.89
N GLU A 3 -3.26 -12.99 -45.36
CA GLU A 3 -2.24 -12.38 -44.51
C GLU A 3 -2.61 -10.96 -44.06
N GLN A 4 -3.22 -10.14 -44.92
CA GLN A 4 -3.67 -8.79 -44.55
C GLN A 4 -4.80 -8.82 -43.51
N LEU A 5 -5.71 -9.79 -43.62
CA LEU A 5 -6.77 -10.02 -42.61
C LEU A 5 -6.19 -10.53 -41.29
N SER A 6 -5.16 -11.38 -41.32
CA SER A 6 -4.45 -11.84 -40.13
C SER A 6 -3.71 -10.70 -39.43
N MET A 7 -3.00 -9.86 -40.18
CA MET A 7 -2.29 -8.69 -39.65
C MET A 7 -3.26 -7.65 -39.06
N ALA A 8 -4.38 -7.35 -39.72
CA ALA A 8 -5.40 -6.43 -39.21
C ALA A 8 -6.03 -6.89 -37.87
N ASN A 9 -6.22 -8.21 -37.71
CA ASN A 9 -6.71 -8.80 -36.45
C ASN A 9 -5.66 -8.78 -35.33
N LEU A 10 -4.36 -8.90 -35.65
CA LEU A 10 -3.28 -8.75 -34.68
C LEU A 10 -3.21 -7.30 -34.18
N PHE A 11 -3.25 -6.33 -35.09
CA PHE A 11 -3.22 -4.90 -34.72
C PHE A 11 -4.41 -4.47 -33.85
N THR A 12 -5.63 -4.92 -34.17
CA THR A 12 -6.83 -4.58 -33.38
C THR A 12 -6.82 -5.21 -31.98
N ARG A 13 -6.29 -6.43 -31.85
CA ARG A 13 -6.15 -7.11 -30.56
C ARG A 13 -5.07 -6.46 -29.67
N ASP A 14 -3.95 -6.06 -30.26
CA ASP A 14 -2.88 -5.37 -29.54
C ASP A 14 -3.31 -3.95 -29.10
N TYR A 15 -4.01 -3.22 -29.96
CA TYR A 15 -4.52 -1.88 -29.63
C TYR A 15 -5.49 -1.88 -28.45
N HIS A 16 -6.45 -2.81 -28.45
CA HIS A 16 -7.42 -2.94 -27.36
C HIS A 16 -6.78 -3.35 -26.03
N SER A 17 -5.71 -4.14 -26.09
CA SER A 17 -4.97 -4.57 -24.90
C SER A 17 -4.21 -3.40 -24.27
N VAL A 18 -3.59 -2.56 -25.10
CA VAL A 18 -2.83 -1.39 -24.62
C VAL A 18 -3.75 -0.33 -24.01
N SER A 19 -4.92 -0.05 -24.58
CA SER A 19 -5.85 0.94 -24.02
C SER A 19 -6.34 0.55 -22.63
N VAL A 20 -6.68 -0.74 -22.44
CA VAL A 20 -7.14 -1.27 -21.13
C VAL A 20 -6.02 -1.21 -20.08
N LEU A 21 -4.77 -1.47 -20.46
CA LEU A 21 -3.63 -1.35 -19.55
C LEU A 21 -3.41 0.09 -19.08
N MET A 22 -3.57 1.08 -19.96
CA MET A 22 -3.44 2.50 -19.59
C MET A 22 -4.53 2.94 -18.60
N GLU A 23 -5.77 2.47 -18.78
CA GLU A 23 -6.86 2.71 -17.84
C GLU A 23 -6.55 2.10 -16.47
N GLN A 24 -6.07 0.86 -16.44
CA GLN A 24 -5.75 0.15 -15.20
C GLN A 24 -4.59 0.81 -14.43
N ILE A 25 -3.56 1.26 -15.14
CA ILE A 25 -2.45 2.02 -14.55
C ILE A 25 -2.98 3.34 -13.96
N GLY A 26 -3.87 4.03 -14.67
CA GLY A 26 -4.51 5.24 -14.18
C GLY A 26 -5.28 5.02 -12.87
N VAL A 27 -6.08 3.96 -12.79
CA VAL A 27 -6.82 3.59 -11.57
C VAL A 27 -5.87 3.19 -10.43
N ALA A 28 -4.84 2.39 -10.70
CA ALA A 28 -3.85 2.01 -9.71
C ALA A 28 -3.08 3.22 -9.15
N LEU A 29 -2.69 4.16 -10.01
CA LEU A 29 -2.10 5.43 -9.58
C LEU A 29 -3.08 6.24 -8.73
N GLY A 30 -4.36 6.28 -9.10
CA GLY A 30 -5.41 6.90 -8.30
C GLY A 30 -5.51 6.30 -6.90
N ILE A 31 -5.56 4.97 -6.79
CA ILE A 31 -5.55 4.24 -5.51
C ILE A 31 -4.31 4.62 -4.70
N PHE A 32 -3.13 4.56 -5.32
CA PHE A 32 -1.87 4.86 -4.64
C PHE A 32 -1.83 6.30 -4.11
N LEU A 33 -2.25 7.28 -4.92
CA LEU A 33 -2.30 8.70 -4.53
C LEU A 33 -3.30 8.94 -3.39
N VAL A 34 -4.47 8.30 -3.44
CA VAL A 34 -5.45 8.36 -2.35
C VAL A 34 -4.81 7.86 -1.07
N PHE A 35 -4.19 6.67 -1.07
CA PHE A 35 -3.51 6.15 0.12
C PHE A 35 -2.36 7.03 0.60
N LEU A 36 -1.60 7.63 -0.32
CA LEU A 36 -0.49 8.53 0.02
C LEU A 36 -0.98 9.81 0.71
N PHE A 37 -2.11 10.37 0.27
CA PHE A 37 -2.72 11.52 0.93
C PHE A 37 -3.39 11.12 2.26
N LEU A 38 -4.05 9.96 2.27
CA LEU A 38 -4.83 9.48 3.40
C LEU A 38 -3.96 8.90 4.52
N GLN A 39 -2.70 8.51 4.25
CA GLN A 39 -1.80 7.89 5.24
C GLN A 39 -1.65 8.72 6.51
N ARG A 40 -1.51 10.05 6.36
CA ARG A 40 -1.29 10.97 7.50
C ARG A 40 -2.57 11.13 8.30
N PHE A 41 -3.70 11.17 7.61
CA PHE A 41 -5.02 11.30 8.23
C PHE A 41 -5.43 10.02 8.97
N LEU A 42 -5.29 8.86 8.32
CA LEU A 42 -5.59 7.55 8.90
C LEU A 42 -4.71 7.24 10.09
N ALA A 43 -3.39 7.42 9.96
CA ALA A 43 -2.47 7.17 11.06
C ALA A 43 -2.81 8.05 12.27
N LYS A 44 -2.99 9.37 12.08
CA LYS A 44 -3.38 10.27 13.17
C LYS A 44 -4.71 9.89 13.79
N LYS A 45 -5.73 9.54 12.99
CA LYS A 45 -7.03 9.10 13.52
C LYS A 45 -6.91 7.82 14.35
N ILE A 46 -6.18 6.83 13.86
CA ILE A 46 -6.00 5.56 14.58
C ILE A 46 -5.27 5.79 15.89
N ILE A 47 -4.17 6.55 15.86
CA ILE A 47 -3.42 6.96 17.05
C ILE A 47 -4.32 7.69 18.06
N GLN A 48 -5.16 8.63 17.60
CA GLN A 48 -6.10 9.33 18.48
C GLN A 48 -7.17 8.41 19.08
N ILE A 49 -7.65 7.42 18.32
CA ILE A 49 -8.62 6.43 18.83
C ILE A 49 -7.96 5.52 19.86
N LEU A 50 -6.74 5.05 19.58
CA LEU A 50 -5.95 4.25 20.51
C LEU A 50 -5.68 5.03 21.81
N ALA A 51 -5.28 6.29 21.70
CA ALA A 51 -5.09 7.19 22.85
C ALA A 51 -6.36 7.35 23.71
N LYS A 52 -7.54 7.43 23.07
CA LYS A 52 -8.82 7.51 23.79
C LYS A 52 -9.20 6.20 24.47
N LEU A 53 -8.81 5.06 23.90
CA LEU A 53 -9.00 3.75 24.53
C LEU A 53 -8.09 3.58 25.75
N THR A 54 -6.84 4.05 25.66
CA THR A 54 -5.83 3.97 26.74
C THR A 54 -5.96 5.08 27.79
N GLN A 55 -6.83 6.08 27.60
CA GLN A 55 -7.13 7.08 28.65
C GLN A 55 -7.68 6.48 29.95
N LYS A 56 -8.17 5.24 29.94
CA LYS A 56 -8.51 4.52 31.19
C LYS A 56 -7.29 3.99 31.95
N THR A 57 -6.12 3.94 31.33
CA THR A 57 -4.86 3.39 31.86
C THR A 57 -3.75 4.42 32.06
N SER A 58 -4.00 5.73 31.89
CA SER A 58 -3.14 6.91 32.16
C SER A 58 -1.70 6.62 32.64
N THR A 59 -0.87 6.03 31.78
CA THR A 59 0.53 5.72 32.10
C THR A 59 1.41 6.31 31.00
N ALA A 60 2.52 6.95 31.38
CA ALA A 60 3.48 7.58 30.46
C ALA A 60 4.00 6.63 29.35
N PHE A 61 3.94 5.32 29.60
CA PHE A 61 4.26 4.28 28.64
C PHE A 61 3.31 4.24 27.43
N ASP A 62 2.01 4.46 27.63
CA ASP A 62 1.02 4.44 26.55
C ASP A 62 1.25 5.61 25.57
N ASP A 63 1.60 6.79 26.09
CA ASP A 63 1.92 7.97 25.27
C ASP A 63 3.19 7.76 24.43
N GLN A 64 4.23 7.15 25.00
CA GLN A 64 5.45 6.80 24.28
C GLN A 64 5.18 5.76 23.19
N LEU A 65 4.35 4.74 23.47
CA LEU A 65 3.95 3.72 22.49
C LEU A 65 3.21 4.36 21.32
N ILE A 66 2.26 5.24 21.60
CA ILE A 66 1.47 5.94 20.59
C ILE A 66 2.36 6.80 19.68
N GLN A 67 3.30 7.57 20.25
CA GLN A 67 4.23 8.39 19.47
C GLN A 67 5.21 7.55 18.64
N ALA A 68 5.71 6.46 19.20
CA ALA A 68 6.64 5.56 18.50
C ALA A 68 6.00 4.90 17.27
N PHE A 69 4.71 4.53 17.37
CA PHE A 69 3.97 3.87 16.30
C PHE A 69 3.35 4.83 15.26
N GLU A 70 3.32 6.14 15.51
CA GLU A 70 2.75 7.11 14.55
C GLU A 70 3.43 7.03 13.17
N ARG A 71 4.77 7.02 13.13
CA ARG A 71 5.54 6.93 11.87
C ARG A 71 5.45 5.55 11.19
N PRO A 72 5.69 4.41 11.89
CA PRO A 72 5.51 3.08 11.31
C PRO A 72 4.11 2.87 10.73
N LEU A 73 3.07 3.38 11.39
CA LEU A 73 1.70 3.25 10.94
C LEU A 73 1.43 4.06 9.66
N GLN A 74 2.01 5.27 9.54
CA GLN A 74 1.95 6.04 8.28
C GLN A 74 2.59 5.26 7.12
N LEU A 75 3.77 4.68 7.36
CA LEU A 75 4.47 3.88 6.35
C LEU A 75 3.71 2.59 6.01
N PHE A 76 3.02 1.99 6.98
CA PHE A 76 2.14 0.85 6.72
C PHE A 76 1.05 1.18 5.70
N PHE A 77 0.39 2.34 5.82
CA PHE A 77 -0.62 2.75 4.85
C PHE A 77 -0.04 3.03 3.46
N VAL A 78 1.19 3.55 3.36
CA VAL A 78 1.91 3.69 2.08
C VAL A 78 2.12 2.33 1.44
N VAL A 79 2.69 1.40 2.20
CA VAL A 79 3.02 0.04 1.75
C VAL A 79 1.75 -0.72 1.35
N LEU A 80 0.66 -0.56 2.10
CA LEU A 80 -0.65 -1.12 1.79
C LEU A 80 -1.23 -0.51 0.50
N GLY A 81 -1.15 0.80 0.34
CA GLY A 81 -1.59 1.48 -0.89
C GLY A 81 -0.81 1.00 -2.12
N ALA A 82 0.51 0.86 -2.00
CA ALA A 82 1.36 0.32 -3.06
C ALA A 82 1.00 -1.14 -3.39
N TYR A 83 0.76 -1.96 -2.37
CA TYR A 83 0.33 -3.35 -2.54
C TYR A 83 -0.99 -3.44 -3.29
N LEU A 84 -2.01 -2.65 -2.89
CA LEU A 84 -3.32 -2.65 -3.55
C LEU A 84 -3.23 -2.13 -4.99
N ALA A 85 -2.44 -1.09 -5.24
CA ALA A 85 -2.22 -0.57 -6.59
C ALA A 85 -1.56 -1.61 -7.51
N LEU A 86 -0.53 -2.32 -7.02
CA LEU A 86 0.14 -3.38 -7.78
C LEU A 86 -0.74 -4.61 -7.97
N ASN A 87 -1.58 -4.95 -6.99
CA ASN A 87 -2.53 -6.06 -7.08
C ASN A 87 -3.68 -5.77 -8.07
N TYR A 88 -4.03 -4.49 -8.25
CA TYR A 88 -5.03 -4.08 -9.22
C TYR A 88 -4.55 -4.21 -10.67
N LEU A 89 -3.24 -4.09 -10.93
CA LEU A 89 -2.69 -4.36 -12.25
C LEU A 89 -2.83 -5.86 -12.59
N PRO A 90 -3.13 -6.22 -13.84
CA PRO A 90 -3.21 -7.62 -14.28
C PRO A 90 -1.80 -8.22 -14.45
N LEU A 91 -1.04 -8.27 -13.35
CA LEU A 91 0.28 -8.87 -13.29
C LEU A 91 0.18 -10.39 -13.41
N ASN A 92 1.23 -11.02 -13.93
CA ASN A 92 1.31 -12.48 -13.93
C ASN A 92 1.36 -13.03 -12.49
N GLN A 93 1.07 -14.32 -12.33
CA GLN A 93 1.03 -14.95 -11.02
C GLN A 93 2.38 -14.90 -10.28
N GLY A 94 3.51 -14.96 -11.00
CA GLY A 94 4.85 -14.85 -10.43
C GLY A 94 5.11 -13.49 -9.79
N TYR A 95 4.75 -12.40 -10.47
CA TYR A 95 4.85 -11.04 -9.95
C TYR A 95 3.90 -10.81 -8.78
N ASN A 96 2.66 -11.32 -8.84
CA ASN A 96 1.73 -11.24 -7.71
C ASN A 96 2.28 -11.93 -6.45
N LEU A 97 2.90 -13.10 -6.59
CA LEU A 97 3.56 -13.77 -5.46
C LEU A 97 4.75 -12.99 -4.92
N LEU A 98 5.54 -12.37 -5.79
CA LEU A 98 6.66 -11.51 -5.40
C LEU A 98 6.15 -10.29 -4.62
N VAL A 99 5.15 -9.58 -5.16
CA VAL A 99 4.52 -8.41 -4.52
C VAL A 99 3.98 -8.77 -3.14
N LEU A 100 3.31 -9.92 -3.01
CA LEU A 100 2.82 -10.41 -1.72
C LEU A 100 3.96 -10.69 -0.73
N LYS A 101 5.06 -11.29 -1.18
CA LYS A 101 6.24 -11.55 -0.33
C LYS A 101 6.89 -10.24 0.13
N LEU A 102 7.04 -9.26 -0.76
CA LEU A 102 7.57 -7.94 -0.43
C LEU A 102 6.66 -7.18 0.53
N PHE A 103 5.34 -7.26 0.33
CA PHE A 103 4.38 -6.66 1.25
C PHE A 103 4.52 -7.26 2.66
N ARG A 104 4.57 -8.60 2.75
CA ARG A 104 4.75 -9.28 4.04
C ARG A 104 6.07 -8.92 4.73
N SER A 105 7.18 -8.86 4.00
CA SER A 105 8.47 -8.48 4.59
C SER A 105 8.47 -7.01 5.03
N ALA A 106 7.88 -6.11 4.24
CA ALA A 106 7.73 -4.70 4.61
C ALA A 106 6.90 -4.54 5.88
N VAL A 107 5.79 -5.29 6.04
CA VAL A 107 5.00 -5.28 7.28
C VAL A 107 5.82 -5.72 8.49
N VAL A 108 6.62 -6.77 8.36
CA VAL A 108 7.51 -7.22 9.46
C VAL A 108 8.52 -6.13 9.82
N ILE A 109 9.18 -5.53 8.82
CA ILE A 109 10.14 -4.44 9.02
C ILE A 109 9.46 -3.25 9.72
N LEU A 110 8.23 -2.91 9.34
CA LEU A 110 7.49 -1.80 9.94
C LEU A 110 7.11 -2.07 11.39
N ILE A 111 6.70 -3.30 11.71
CA ILE A 111 6.42 -3.70 13.09
C ILE A 111 7.72 -3.59 13.91
N THR A 112 8.82 -4.16 13.43
CA THR A 112 10.13 -4.04 14.08
C THR A 112 10.56 -2.60 14.26
N TYR A 113 10.35 -1.75 13.24
CA TYR A 113 10.66 -0.32 13.31
C TYR A 113 9.80 0.42 14.36
N GLY A 114 8.54 0.03 14.52
CA GLY A 114 7.68 0.60 15.59
C GLY A 114 8.16 0.25 16.98
N PHE A 115 8.55 -1.00 17.22
CA PHE A 115 9.16 -1.40 18.48
C PHE A 115 10.54 -0.75 18.70
N TYR A 116 11.35 -0.61 17.65
CA TYR A 116 12.64 0.08 17.73
C TYR A 116 12.47 1.55 18.12
N ASN A 117 11.53 2.27 17.51
CA ASN A 117 11.22 3.64 17.90
C ASN A 117 10.76 3.73 19.36
N LEU A 118 10.00 2.74 19.85
CA LEU A 118 9.56 2.72 21.24
C LEU A 118 10.73 2.56 22.21
N ALA A 119 11.66 1.66 21.89
CA ALA A 119 12.85 1.44 22.71
C ALA A 119 13.80 2.65 22.73
N GLY A 120 13.85 3.44 21.65
CA GLY A 120 14.69 4.64 21.55
C GLY A 120 14.15 5.89 22.27
N TYR A 121 12.94 5.82 22.86
CA TYR A 121 12.36 6.89 23.70
C TYR A 121 12.81 6.84 25.17
N TYR A 122 13.64 5.85 25.53
CA TYR A 122 14.30 5.69 26.83
C TYR A 122 15.81 5.93 26.70
#